data_AF-A0A837G6V6-F1
#
_entry.id   AF-A0A837G6V6-F1
#
_cell.length_a   1.000
_cell.length_b   1.000
_cell.length_c   1.000
_cell.angle_alpha   90.00
_cell.angle_beta   90.00
_cell.angle_gamma   90.00
#
_symmetry.space_group_name_H-M   'P 1'
#
loop_
_entity.id
_entity.type
_entity.pdbx_description
1 polymer ?
#
loop_
_entity_poly.entity_id
_entity_poly.type
_entity_poly.pdbx_seq_one_letter_code
_entity_poly.pdbx_strand_id
1 'polypeptide(L)'
;MIIRASNPVPLPHQNVIAQFRVLVVDESTLFAQSIKRMLMQLKVDDKNITHASDTKLAAKYLRESKELGSYFDVIICSFNFKSQPQGREFFRYLEKEQVRAHLTALIITDNATDIDTVRQIDAFLPDGFIAKPFNHNQFLSKFGQITEKALRLKSLKNAYFQKRYHDVLELTQDECLPPKVANDMLRLRCLSLIKLDRFEEAVELCQPFIGAQQEWPSVLLIELYSLQNDSQKISDILYTTTTLKDHPRVHWVLNESQLEGDDYQYLLSHYSKVNDDHEKSVKAALVHLLALDYDATLDSLGHLIRSNKTNPLLDKRLLVFLQGLVSLSSTFENKNKVLEVNDLNKIAPSKESQHQRYFLFVYILKHYDRKSLFLTGQRIDAFFDKALYAKDNLVLILLALACYQLGLYSKLQKLYQQRMSFIEKDYLAILTSKILGQLVQMSDKRELYYDTNRDDDLSALVSMTHSSPLNTRYHEGFISQLSDIVKRRKVKRTKEIISHIESSIAFLKDSYESLGLTSDLMRLRSEYELIKINL
;
A
#
# COMPACT_ATOMS: atom_id res chain seq x y z
N MET A 1 -48.16 39.48 11.14
CA MET A 1 -48.02 38.89 9.78
C MET A 1 -47.14 37.65 9.94
N ILE A 2 -47.76 36.46 10.06
CA ILE A 2 -47.01 35.20 10.21
C ILE A 2 -46.48 34.85 8.83
N ILE A 3 -45.17 35.01 8.63
CA ILE A 3 -44.47 34.56 7.43
C ILE A 3 -44.55 33.03 7.46
N ARG A 4 -45.49 32.45 6.70
CA ARG A 4 -45.48 31.02 6.41
C ARG A 4 -44.15 30.72 5.73
N ALA A 5 -43.32 29.90 6.36
CA ALA A 5 -42.19 29.27 5.68
C ALA A 5 -42.74 28.62 4.42
N SER A 6 -42.34 29.12 3.25
CA SER A 6 -42.68 28.52 1.98
C SER A 6 -42.27 27.07 2.01
N ASN A 7 -43.21 26.15 1.76
CA ASN A 7 -42.89 24.75 1.59
C ASN A 7 -41.77 24.64 0.54
N PRO A 8 -40.69 23.89 0.81
CA PRO A 8 -39.61 23.76 -0.16
C PRO A 8 -40.18 23.20 -1.46
N VAL A 9 -39.76 23.78 -2.59
CA VAL A 9 -40.14 23.30 -3.92
C VAL A 9 -39.80 21.80 -3.99
N PRO A 10 -40.76 20.92 -4.36
CA PRO A 10 -40.52 19.49 -4.45
C PRO A 10 -39.34 19.20 -5.39
N LEU A 11 -38.39 18.39 -4.94
CA LEU A 11 -37.28 17.95 -5.79
C LEU A 11 -37.81 17.06 -6.91
N PRO A 12 -37.30 17.14 -8.16
CA PRO A 12 -37.80 16.37 -9.30
C PRO A 12 -37.83 14.85 -9.06
N HIS A 13 -36.88 14.35 -8.26
CA HIS A 13 -36.68 12.94 -7.91
C HIS A 13 -37.02 12.62 -6.45
N GLN A 14 -37.88 13.42 -5.80
CA GLN A 14 -38.24 13.26 -4.39
C GLN A 14 -38.80 11.86 -4.05
N ASN A 15 -39.55 11.23 -4.96
CA ASN A 15 -40.07 9.87 -4.73
C ASN A 15 -38.97 8.81 -4.62
N VAL A 16 -37.87 8.99 -5.35
CA VAL A 16 -36.69 8.12 -5.27
C VAL A 16 -35.95 8.39 -3.95
N ILE A 17 -35.77 9.66 -3.59
CA ILE A 17 -35.13 10.06 -2.32
C ILE A 17 -35.87 9.45 -1.13
N ALA A 18 -37.21 9.46 -1.13
CA ALA A 18 -38.02 8.93 -0.03
C ALA A 18 -37.71 7.46 0.32
N GLN A 19 -37.18 6.68 -0.63
CA GLN A 19 -36.82 5.28 -0.46
C GLN A 19 -35.38 5.08 0.04
N PHE A 20 -34.55 6.13 0.04
CA PHE A 20 -33.14 6.01 0.39
C PHE A 20 -32.93 5.56 1.81
N ARG A 21 -31.98 4.63 1.96
CA ARG A 21 -31.35 4.31 3.24
C ARG A 21 -30.13 5.19 3.42
N VAL A 22 -30.16 6.03 4.45
CA VAL A 22 -29.15 7.06 4.69
C VAL A 22 -28.39 6.74 5.96
N LEU A 23 -27.07 6.66 5.86
CA LEU A 23 -26.16 6.60 7.01
C LEU A 23 -25.54 7.98 7.22
N VAL A 24 -25.82 8.61 8.35
CA VAL A 24 -25.21 9.86 8.79
C VAL A 24 -24.10 9.54 9.77
N VAL A 25 -22.87 9.95 9.49
CA VAL A 25 -21.68 9.71 10.32
C VAL A 25 -21.11 11.04 10.78
N ASP A 26 -21.37 11.40 12.03
CA ASP A 26 -20.92 12.66 12.64
C ASP A 26 -20.94 12.55 14.17
N GLU A 27 -19.93 13.11 14.84
CA GLU A 27 -19.84 13.14 16.31
C GLU A 27 -20.93 13.99 16.96
N SER A 28 -21.37 15.04 16.27
CA SER A 28 -22.41 15.90 16.78
C SER A 28 -23.77 15.24 16.57
N THR A 29 -24.29 14.66 17.65
CA THR A 29 -25.66 14.11 17.70
C THR A 29 -26.69 15.17 17.32
N LEU A 30 -26.49 16.43 17.73
CA LEU A 30 -27.36 17.56 17.36
C LEU A 30 -27.33 17.84 15.86
N PHE A 31 -26.15 17.80 15.24
CA PHE A 31 -26.02 17.98 13.79
C PHE A 31 -26.66 16.82 13.03
N ALA A 32 -26.44 15.58 13.46
CA ALA A 32 -27.07 14.40 12.88
C ALA A 32 -28.60 14.44 13.01
N GLN A 33 -29.13 14.87 14.15
CA GLN A 33 -30.57 15.09 14.34
C GLN A 33 -31.12 16.18 13.42
N SER A 34 -30.36 17.26 13.20
CA SER A 34 -30.71 18.30 12.24
C SER A 34 -30.82 17.71 10.83
N ILE A 35 -29.78 17.01 10.35
CA ILE A 35 -29.81 16.31 9.04
C ILE A 35 -31.00 15.37 8.95
N LYS A 36 -31.24 14.56 9.99
CA LYS A 36 -32.38 13.65 10.04
C LYS A 36 -33.71 14.36 9.83
N ARG A 37 -33.96 15.47 10.53
CA ARG A 37 -35.17 16.30 10.33
C ARG A 37 -35.28 16.83 8.90
N MET A 38 -34.17 17.24 8.30
CA MET A 38 -34.16 17.74 6.93
C MET A 38 -34.46 16.63 5.89
N LEU A 39 -33.93 15.42 6.10
CA LEU A 39 -34.22 14.25 5.27
C LEU A 39 -35.69 13.81 5.39
N MET A 40 -36.28 13.87 6.58
CA MET A 40 -37.70 13.55 6.78
C MET A 40 -38.62 14.51 6.01
N GLN A 41 -38.24 15.77 5.83
CA GLN A 41 -38.98 16.71 4.98
C GLN A 41 -38.90 16.35 3.49
N LEU A 42 -37.84 15.64 3.09
CA LEU A 42 -37.75 14.99 1.78
C LEU A 42 -38.51 13.65 1.71
N LYS A 43 -39.32 13.34 2.73
CA LYS A 43 -40.13 12.11 2.88
C LYS A 43 -39.30 10.83 3.05
N VAL A 44 -38.03 10.94 3.45
CA VAL A 44 -37.26 9.78 3.89
C VAL A 44 -37.83 9.28 5.21
N ASP A 45 -38.19 8.00 5.27
CA ASP A 45 -38.72 7.38 6.49
C ASP A 45 -37.66 7.41 7.60
N ASP A 46 -38.09 7.69 8.84
CA ASP A 46 -37.24 7.74 10.03
C ASP A 46 -36.40 6.46 10.20
N LYS A 47 -37.02 5.31 9.91
CA LYS A 47 -36.38 3.98 10.02
C LYS A 47 -35.26 3.77 9.02
N ASN A 48 -35.25 4.55 7.93
CA ASN A 48 -34.24 4.48 6.88
C ASN A 48 -33.05 5.42 7.16
N ILE A 49 -33.09 6.21 8.25
CA ILE A 49 -32.01 7.14 8.62
C ILE A 49 -31.28 6.59 9.84
N THR A 50 -30.07 6.11 9.63
CA THR A 50 -29.19 5.60 10.68
C THR A 50 -28.14 6.65 11.02
N HIS A 51 -27.92 6.93 12.30
CA HIS A 51 -26.83 7.79 12.78
C HIS A 51 -25.74 6.95 13.44
N ALA A 52 -24.50 7.21 13.05
CA ALA A 52 -23.29 6.75 13.74
C ALA A 52 -22.54 7.96 14.31
N SER A 53 -22.28 7.95 15.62
CA SER A 53 -21.51 8.98 16.33
C SER A 53 -20.02 8.98 15.98
N ASP A 54 -19.52 7.88 15.43
CA ASP A 54 -18.12 7.71 15.07
C ASP A 54 -17.97 6.73 13.90
N THR A 55 -16.77 6.67 13.35
CA THR A 55 -16.45 5.85 12.18
C THR A 55 -16.41 4.34 12.50
N LYS A 56 -16.20 3.93 13.76
CA LYS A 56 -16.21 2.52 14.17
C LYS A 56 -17.64 1.98 14.15
N LEU A 57 -18.57 2.74 14.70
CA LEU A 57 -19.99 2.41 14.70
C LEU A 57 -20.55 2.42 13.28
N ALA A 58 -20.14 3.37 12.44
CA ALA A 58 -20.50 3.37 11.03
C ALA A 58 -20.02 2.10 10.31
N ALA A 59 -18.78 1.67 10.52
CA ALA A 59 -18.26 0.43 9.94
C ALA A 59 -18.99 -0.82 10.44
N LYS A 60 -19.46 -0.83 11.70
CA LYS A 60 -20.34 -1.89 12.22
C LYS A 60 -21.65 -1.93 11.43
N TYR A 61 -22.36 -0.81 11.30
CA TYR A 61 -23.62 -0.76 10.55
C TYR A 61 -23.47 -1.13 9.08
N LEU A 62 -22.34 -0.79 8.45
CA LEU A 62 -22.06 -1.18 7.07
C LEU A 62 -21.87 -2.69 6.90
N ARG A 63 -21.28 -3.38 7.88
CA ARG A 63 -21.14 -4.83 7.85
C ARG A 63 -22.48 -5.52 8.04
N GLU A 64 -23.23 -5.11 9.05
CA GLU A 64 -24.58 -5.65 9.32
C GLU A 64 -25.51 -5.43 8.12
N SER A 65 -25.46 -4.25 7.49
CA SER A 65 -26.29 -3.96 6.32
C SER A 65 -25.90 -4.80 5.10
N LYS A 66 -24.61 -5.05 4.88
CA LYS A 66 -24.07 -5.95 3.85
C LYS A 66 -24.50 -7.40 4.07
N GLU A 67 -24.42 -7.91 5.30
CA GLU A 67 -24.83 -9.28 5.65
C GLU A 67 -26.34 -9.51 5.42
N LEU A 68 -27.15 -8.49 5.69
CA LEU A 68 -28.60 -8.53 5.48
C LEU A 68 -29.01 -8.26 4.01
N GLY A 69 -28.07 -8.04 3.09
CA GLY A 69 -28.35 -7.69 1.69
C GLY A 69 -29.03 -6.33 1.52
N SER A 70 -28.87 -5.45 2.51
CA SER A 70 -29.74 -4.32 2.75
C SER A 70 -28.89 -3.03 2.83
N TYR A 71 -28.23 -2.71 1.73
CA TYR A 71 -27.21 -1.65 1.64
C TYR A 71 -27.77 -0.23 1.87
N PHE A 72 -26.88 0.68 2.26
CA PHE A 72 -27.20 2.12 2.29
C PHE A 72 -27.06 2.74 0.89
N ASP A 73 -28.02 3.57 0.51
CA ASP A 73 -28.00 4.33 -0.74
C ASP A 73 -27.14 5.58 -0.63
N VAL A 74 -27.12 6.22 0.54
CA VAL A 74 -26.42 7.47 0.78
C VAL A 74 -25.64 7.40 2.09
N ILE A 75 -24.38 7.84 2.05
CA ILE A 75 -23.59 8.11 3.24
C ILE A 75 -23.32 9.61 3.30
N ILE A 76 -23.64 10.25 4.42
CA ILE A 76 -23.25 11.62 4.74
C ILE A 76 -22.25 11.55 5.88
N CYS A 77 -21.00 11.93 5.65
CA CYS A 77 -19.92 11.74 6.63
C CYS A 77 -19.18 13.05 6.89
N SER A 78 -18.90 13.35 8.16
CA SER A 78 -17.93 14.39 8.50
C SER A 78 -16.55 13.99 7.96
N PHE A 79 -15.76 14.94 7.46
CA PHE A 79 -14.37 14.64 7.08
C PHE A 79 -13.47 14.61 8.30
N ASN A 80 -13.57 15.62 9.16
CA ASN A 80 -12.87 15.68 10.43
C ASN A 80 -13.75 15.21 11.61
N PHE A 81 -13.13 14.43 12.49
CA PHE A 81 -13.65 13.96 13.78
C PHE A 81 -12.69 14.42 14.88
N LYS A 82 -13.20 14.84 16.03
CA LYS A 82 -12.39 15.18 17.21
C LYS A 82 -11.74 13.94 17.82
N SER A 83 -12.43 12.80 17.75
CA SER A 83 -11.98 11.49 18.20
C SER A 83 -11.45 10.65 17.03
N GLN A 84 -10.49 9.78 17.32
CA GLN A 84 -10.01 8.77 16.37
C GLN A 84 -10.95 7.56 16.37
N PRO A 85 -11.25 6.95 15.21
CA PRO A 85 -10.61 7.15 13.89
C PRO A 85 -11.22 8.31 13.09
N GLN A 86 -10.38 9.07 12.37
CA GLN A 86 -10.85 10.16 11.51
C GLN A 86 -11.65 9.69 10.28
N GLY A 87 -12.42 10.61 9.68
CA GLY A 87 -13.24 10.33 8.50
C GLY A 87 -12.44 9.85 7.29
N ARG A 88 -11.19 10.30 7.15
CA ARG A 88 -10.26 9.84 6.10
C ARG A 88 -10.04 8.33 6.12
N GLU A 89 -9.87 7.75 7.31
CA GLU A 89 -9.70 6.31 7.46
C GLU A 89 -10.98 5.56 7.10
N PHE A 90 -12.13 6.15 7.44
CA PHE A 90 -13.43 5.62 7.06
C PHE A 90 -13.62 5.60 5.54
N PHE A 91 -13.22 6.65 4.82
CA PHE A 91 -13.33 6.67 3.35
C PHE A 91 -12.45 5.60 2.69
N ARG A 92 -11.25 5.34 3.20
CA ARG A 92 -10.43 4.20 2.74
C ARG A 92 -11.08 2.86 3.02
N TYR A 93 -11.69 2.72 4.19
CA TYR A 93 -12.47 1.53 4.52
C TYR A 93 -13.63 1.32 3.54
N LEU A 94 -14.36 2.37 3.16
CA LEU A 94 -15.45 2.27 2.17
C LEU A 94 -14.97 1.73 0.81
N GLU A 95 -13.78 2.15 0.38
CA GLU A 95 -13.16 1.65 -0.86
C GLU A 95 -12.70 0.20 -0.72
N LYS A 96 -11.99 -0.12 0.37
CA LYS A 96 -11.51 -1.48 0.66
C LYS A 96 -12.65 -2.50 0.74
N GLU A 97 -13.75 -2.15 1.38
CA GLU A 97 -14.93 -3.02 1.54
C GLU A 97 -15.89 -3.00 0.35
N GLN A 98 -15.54 -2.28 -0.73
CA GLN A 98 -16.34 -2.07 -1.94
C GLN A 98 -17.74 -1.49 -1.66
N VAL A 99 -17.91 -0.74 -0.57
CA VAL A 99 -19.19 -0.12 -0.22
C VAL A 99 -19.60 0.88 -1.30
N ARG A 100 -18.63 1.56 -1.92
CA ARG A 100 -18.85 2.52 -3.01
C ARG A 100 -19.53 1.91 -4.24
N ALA A 101 -19.41 0.60 -4.46
CA ALA A 101 -20.06 -0.11 -5.56
C ALA A 101 -21.59 -0.24 -5.42
N HIS A 102 -22.12 0.00 -4.21
CA HIS A 102 -23.54 -0.09 -3.90
C HIS A 102 -24.16 1.27 -3.55
N LEU A 103 -23.33 2.28 -3.32
CA LEU A 103 -23.75 3.64 -2.97
C LEU A 103 -24.28 4.40 -4.18
N THR A 104 -25.43 5.03 -4.00
CA THR A 104 -25.87 6.09 -4.91
C THR A 104 -24.99 7.32 -4.72
N ALA A 105 -24.85 7.83 -3.48
CA ALA A 105 -24.05 9.04 -3.20
C ALA A 105 -23.23 8.97 -1.90
N LEU A 106 -21.96 9.36 -1.96
CA LEU A 106 -21.14 9.72 -0.80
C LEU A 106 -21.05 11.24 -0.69
N ILE A 107 -21.58 11.80 0.38
CA ILE A 107 -21.56 13.22 0.67
C ILE A 107 -20.60 13.46 1.84
N ILE A 108 -19.62 14.32 1.62
CA ILE A 108 -18.67 14.72 2.67
C ILE A 108 -19.07 16.08 3.23
N THR A 109 -18.96 16.25 4.54
CA THR A 109 -19.25 17.51 5.24
C THR A 109 -18.06 17.93 6.08
N ASP A 110 -17.70 19.20 6.07
CA ASP A 110 -16.63 19.73 6.93
C ASP A 110 -16.82 21.24 7.12
N ASN A 111 -16.14 21.82 8.11
CA ASN A 111 -16.01 23.27 8.29
C ASN A 111 -14.92 23.88 7.39
N ALA A 112 -14.20 23.05 6.63
CA ALA A 112 -13.06 23.44 5.82
C ALA A 112 -13.34 24.63 4.89
N THR A 113 -12.50 25.65 5.02
CA THR A 113 -12.41 26.80 4.10
C THR A 113 -11.07 26.85 3.39
N ASP A 114 -10.09 26.05 3.82
CA ASP A 114 -8.76 25.95 3.21
C ASP A 114 -8.75 24.99 2.02
N ILE A 115 -7.92 25.34 1.03
CA ILE A 115 -7.82 24.61 -0.24
C ILE A 115 -7.22 23.21 -0.07
N ASP A 116 -6.31 23.03 0.88
CA ASP A 116 -5.63 21.75 1.12
C ASP A 116 -6.58 20.68 1.62
N THR A 117 -7.49 21.03 2.53
CA THR A 117 -8.52 20.11 3.01
C THR A 117 -9.49 19.76 1.89
N VAL A 118 -9.88 20.72 1.05
CA VAL A 118 -10.73 20.46 -0.12
C VAL A 118 -10.06 19.51 -1.12
N ARG A 119 -8.78 19.71 -1.42
CA ARG A 119 -7.97 18.81 -2.28
C ARG A 119 -7.89 17.38 -1.69
N GLN A 120 -7.75 17.25 -0.37
CA GLN A 120 -7.76 15.96 0.30
C GLN A 120 -9.13 15.27 0.28
N ILE A 121 -10.21 16.04 0.39
CA ILE A 121 -11.58 15.54 0.22
C ILE A 121 -11.80 15.03 -1.20
N ASP A 122 -11.37 15.80 -2.20
CA ASP A 122 -11.54 15.48 -3.63
C ASP A 122 -10.84 14.16 -4.04
N ALA A 123 -9.73 13.81 -3.38
CA ALA A 123 -9.02 12.56 -3.61
C ALA A 123 -9.87 11.30 -3.35
N PHE A 124 -10.92 11.39 -2.52
CA PHE A 124 -11.86 10.28 -2.26
C PHE A 124 -13.01 10.21 -3.28
N LEU A 125 -13.01 11.08 -4.29
CA LEU A 125 -14.03 11.18 -5.33
C LEU A 125 -15.46 11.27 -4.77
N PRO A 126 -15.76 12.13 -3.77
CA PRO A 126 -17.11 12.23 -3.23
C PRO A 126 -18.10 12.70 -4.30
N ASP A 127 -19.36 12.33 -4.14
CA ASP A 127 -20.45 12.78 -5.02
C ASP A 127 -20.80 14.25 -4.79
N GLY A 128 -20.55 14.74 -3.58
CA GLY A 128 -20.61 16.14 -3.27
C GLY A 128 -20.06 16.49 -1.91
N PHE A 129 -19.83 17.79 -1.74
CA PHE A 129 -19.31 18.38 -0.51
C PHE A 129 -20.28 19.46 0.00
N ILE A 130 -20.64 19.36 1.28
CA ILE A 130 -21.47 20.35 1.96
C ILE A 130 -20.66 20.98 3.10
N ALA A 131 -20.14 22.18 2.83
CA ALA A 131 -19.47 23.01 3.81
C ALA A 131 -20.42 23.41 4.95
N LYS A 132 -19.96 23.22 6.19
CA LYS A 132 -20.59 23.63 7.44
C LYS A 132 -20.13 25.06 7.80
N PRO A 133 -20.96 25.87 8.49
CA PRO A 133 -22.35 25.61 8.81
C PRO A 133 -23.24 25.80 7.58
N PHE A 134 -24.38 25.11 7.54
CA PHE A 134 -25.40 25.30 6.53
C PHE A 134 -26.78 25.35 7.17
N ASN A 135 -27.67 26.14 6.58
CA ASN A 135 -29.06 26.19 6.97
C ASN A 135 -29.88 25.13 6.22
N HIS A 136 -31.16 25.04 6.59
CA HIS A 136 -32.10 24.09 6.04
C HIS A 136 -32.21 24.13 4.50
N ASN A 137 -32.44 25.33 3.94
CA ASN A 137 -32.62 25.49 2.49
C ASN A 137 -31.34 25.17 1.72
N GLN A 138 -30.18 25.53 2.28
CA GLN A 138 -28.87 25.21 1.70
C GLN A 138 -28.64 23.69 1.65
N PHE A 139 -28.99 22.97 2.72
CA PHE A 139 -28.89 21.51 2.73
C PHE A 139 -29.80 20.86 1.71
N LEU A 140 -31.09 21.20 1.70
CA LEU A 140 -32.05 20.61 0.77
C LEU A 140 -31.67 20.84 -0.69
N SER A 141 -31.25 22.07 -1.01
CA SER A 141 -30.79 22.44 -2.35
C SER A 141 -29.55 21.65 -2.76
N LYS A 142 -28.49 21.63 -1.93
CA LYS A 142 -27.25 20.89 -2.23
C LYS A 142 -27.48 19.37 -2.29
N PHE A 143 -28.20 18.82 -1.32
CA PHE A 143 -28.52 17.38 -1.27
C PHE A 143 -29.31 16.96 -2.52
N GLY A 144 -30.31 17.77 -2.92
CA GLY A 144 -31.06 17.54 -4.16
C GLY A 144 -30.18 17.53 -5.40
N GLN A 145 -29.32 18.54 -5.56
CA GLN A 145 -28.39 18.62 -6.70
C GLN A 145 -27.40 17.44 -6.75
N ILE A 146 -26.80 17.09 -5.60
CA ILE A 146 -25.83 16.00 -5.51
C ILE A 146 -26.49 14.66 -5.85
N THR A 147 -27.65 14.37 -5.26
CA THR A 147 -28.37 13.11 -5.49
C THR A 147 -28.91 13.01 -6.90
N GLU A 148 -29.35 14.11 -7.51
CA GLU A 148 -29.76 14.15 -8.92
C GLU A 148 -28.59 13.76 -9.83
N LYS A 149 -27.43 14.39 -9.61
CA LYS A 149 -26.20 14.09 -10.37
C LYS A 149 -25.77 12.64 -10.18
N ALA A 150 -25.76 12.17 -8.94
CA ALA A 150 -25.34 10.83 -8.57
C ALA A 150 -26.25 9.74 -9.14
N LEU A 151 -27.57 9.97 -9.19
CA LEU A 151 -28.52 9.05 -9.81
C LEU A 151 -28.30 8.93 -11.32
N ARG A 152 -28.04 10.06 -12.01
CA ARG A 152 -27.72 10.06 -13.45
C ARG A 152 -26.42 9.30 -13.76
N LEU A 153 -25.44 9.38 -12.87
CA LEU A 153 -24.14 8.72 -12.99
C LEU A 153 -24.10 7.30 -12.40
N LYS A 154 -25.22 6.78 -11.87
CA LYS A 154 -25.21 5.57 -11.06
C LYS A 154 -24.62 4.36 -11.78
N SER A 155 -25.03 4.11 -13.03
CA SER A 155 -24.52 2.98 -13.82
C SER A 155 -23.00 3.08 -14.04
N LEU A 156 -22.52 4.28 -14.41
CA LEU A 156 -21.11 4.55 -14.65
C LEU A 156 -20.27 4.38 -13.38
N LYS A 157 -20.72 4.97 -12.28
CA LYS A 157 -20.04 4.86 -10.98
C LYS A 157 -20.01 3.44 -10.46
N ASN A 158 -21.11 2.70 -10.61
CA ASN A 158 -21.17 1.29 -10.22
C ASN A 158 -20.15 0.48 -11.02
N ALA A 159 -20.05 0.67 -12.34
CA ALA A 159 -19.03 0.03 -13.16
C ALA A 159 -17.62 0.36 -12.68
N TYR A 160 -17.31 1.64 -12.44
CA TYR A 160 -16.01 2.08 -11.95
C TYR A 160 -15.63 1.46 -10.60
N PHE A 161 -16.50 1.56 -9.59
CA PHE A 161 -16.22 1.05 -8.24
C PHE A 161 -16.24 -0.48 -8.15
N GLN A 162 -16.91 -1.16 -9.09
CA GLN A 162 -16.83 -2.61 -9.27
C GLN A 162 -15.61 -3.04 -10.10
N LYS A 163 -14.74 -2.10 -10.47
CA LYS A 163 -13.53 -2.33 -11.27
C LYS A 163 -13.81 -2.86 -12.67
N ARG A 164 -15.02 -2.64 -13.19
CA ARG A 164 -15.42 -2.96 -14.57
C ARG A 164 -15.08 -1.79 -15.49
N TYR A 165 -13.78 -1.54 -15.65
CA TYR A 165 -13.29 -0.34 -16.32
C TYR A 165 -13.61 -0.32 -17.82
N HIS A 166 -13.70 -1.47 -18.48
CA HIS A 166 -14.15 -1.56 -19.88
C HIS A 166 -15.60 -1.07 -20.04
N ASP A 167 -16.51 -1.52 -19.17
CA ASP A 167 -17.91 -1.06 -19.14
C ASP A 167 -18.00 0.46 -18.96
N VAL A 168 -17.09 1.08 -18.18
CA VAL A 168 -17.04 2.54 -18.05
C VAL A 168 -16.73 3.20 -19.40
N LEU A 169 -15.81 2.65 -20.18
CA LEU A 169 -15.49 3.18 -21.50
C LEU A 169 -16.66 3.03 -22.46
N GLU A 170 -17.34 1.88 -22.48
CA GLU A 170 -18.53 1.65 -23.31
C GLU A 170 -19.67 2.61 -22.96
N LEU A 171 -19.96 2.79 -21.67
CA LEU A 171 -20.98 3.72 -21.19
C LEU A 171 -20.69 5.21 -21.49
N THR A 172 -19.48 5.52 -21.97
CA THR A 172 -19.03 6.89 -22.26
C THR A 172 -18.65 7.10 -23.73
N GLN A 173 -18.98 6.14 -24.61
CA GLN A 173 -18.75 6.23 -26.06
C GLN A 173 -19.68 7.24 -26.74
N ASP A 174 -20.95 7.31 -26.32
CA ASP A 174 -21.92 8.24 -26.89
C ASP A 174 -21.70 9.66 -26.32
N GLU A 175 -21.12 10.55 -27.13
CA GLU A 175 -20.69 11.92 -26.75
C GLU A 175 -21.82 12.89 -26.35
N CYS A 176 -23.09 12.47 -26.43
CA CYS A 176 -24.22 13.37 -26.21
C CYS A 176 -24.58 13.48 -24.72
N LEU A 177 -23.82 14.29 -23.98
CA LEU A 177 -23.95 14.38 -22.52
C LEU A 177 -24.50 15.72 -22.03
N PRO A 178 -25.33 15.71 -20.97
CA PRO A 178 -25.73 16.94 -20.31
C PRO A 178 -24.51 17.68 -19.74
N PRO A 179 -24.35 19.00 -19.98
CA PRO A 179 -23.21 19.79 -19.50
C PRO A 179 -22.97 19.68 -17.99
N LYS A 180 -24.04 19.45 -17.21
CA LYS A 180 -24.00 19.31 -15.75
C LYS A 180 -23.24 18.07 -15.24
N VAL A 181 -23.09 17.04 -16.07
CA VAL A 181 -22.54 15.72 -15.67
C VAL A 181 -21.26 15.38 -16.45
N ALA A 182 -21.02 16.08 -17.56
CA ALA A 182 -19.91 15.82 -18.47
C ALA A 182 -18.55 15.72 -17.77
N ASN A 183 -18.31 16.57 -16.77
CA ASN A 183 -17.03 16.61 -16.09
C ASN A 183 -16.73 15.37 -15.22
N ASP A 184 -17.69 14.93 -14.38
CA ASP A 184 -17.51 13.73 -13.56
C ASP A 184 -17.35 12.48 -14.43
N MET A 185 -18.09 12.43 -15.53
CA MET A 185 -18.01 11.35 -16.50
C MET A 185 -16.63 11.32 -17.18
N LEU A 186 -16.14 12.47 -17.64
CA LEU A 186 -14.79 12.62 -18.20
C LEU A 186 -13.74 12.13 -17.20
N ARG A 187 -13.85 12.57 -15.93
CA ARG A 187 -12.94 12.15 -14.86
C ARG A 187 -12.94 10.64 -14.68
N LEU A 188 -14.11 10.00 -14.61
CA LEU A 188 -14.21 8.54 -14.46
C LEU A 188 -13.70 7.78 -15.69
N ARG A 189 -13.90 8.30 -16.90
CA ARG A 189 -13.36 7.75 -18.14
C ARG A 189 -11.83 7.79 -18.12
N CYS A 190 -11.23 8.95 -17.81
CA CYS A 190 -9.77 9.09 -17.70
C CYS A 190 -9.19 8.15 -16.64
N LEU A 191 -9.78 8.12 -15.44
CA LEU A 191 -9.33 7.22 -14.38
C LEU A 191 -9.44 5.74 -14.80
N SER A 192 -10.47 5.37 -15.57
CA SER A 192 -10.63 3.99 -16.08
C SER A 192 -9.59 3.63 -17.14
N LEU A 193 -9.25 4.55 -18.06
CA LEU A 193 -8.17 4.36 -19.02
C LEU A 193 -6.84 4.09 -18.30
N ILE A 194 -6.57 4.84 -17.22
CA ILE A 194 -5.36 4.64 -16.41
C ILE A 194 -5.35 3.27 -15.72
N LYS A 195 -6.51 2.81 -15.22
CA LYS A 195 -6.63 1.47 -14.62
C LYS A 195 -6.52 0.33 -15.63
N LEU A 196 -6.64 0.62 -16.92
CA LEU A 196 -6.45 -0.29 -18.04
C LEU A 196 -5.08 -0.11 -18.73
N ASP A 197 -4.18 0.67 -18.14
CA ASP A 197 -2.86 1.00 -18.68
C ASP A 197 -2.87 1.69 -20.07
N ARG A 198 -3.99 2.30 -20.46
CA ARG A 198 -4.17 3.05 -21.73
C ARG A 198 -3.81 4.52 -21.56
N PHE A 199 -2.52 4.79 -21.31
CA PHE A 199 -2.06 6.14 -20.90
C PHE A 199 -2.13 7.19 -22.00
N GLU A 200 -1.81 6.83 -23.24
CA GLU A 200 -1.82 7.78 -24.37
C GLU A 200 -3.22 8.39 -24.56
N GLU A 201 -4.24 7.54 -24.57
CA GLU A 201 -5.64 7.97 -24.66
C GLU A 201 -6.07 8.83 -23.46
N ALA A 202 -5.57 8.53 -22.25
CA ALA A 202 -5.86 9.34 -21.08
C ALA A 202 -5.22 10.73 -21.16
N VAL A 203 -4.02 10.84 -21.76
CA VAL A 203 -3.35 12.12 -22.02
C VAL A 203 -4.13 12.93 -23.04
N GLU A 204 -4.47 12.35 -24.19
CA GLU A 204 -5.24 13.01 -25.25
C GLU A 204 -6.56 13.56 -24.74
N LEU A 205 -7.23 12.81 -23.86
CA LEU A 205 -8.52 13.19 -23.28
C LEU A 205 -8.43 14.34 -22.26
N CYS A 206 -7.33 14.43 -21.50
CA CYS A 206 -7.13 15.45 -20.46
C CYS A 206 -6.49 16.74 -20.98
N GLN A 207 -5.64 16.66 -22.01
CA GLN A 207 -4.83 17.77 -22.50
C GLN A 207 -5.62 19.03 -22.87
N PRO A 208 -6.82 18.96 -23.47
CA PRO A 208 -7.64 20.15 -23.77
C PRO A 208 -8.10 20.93 -22.53
N PHE A 209 -8.04 20.34 -21.34
CA PHE A 209 -8.55 20.92 -20.09
C PHE A 209 -7.44 21.52 -19.21
N ILE A 210 -6.21 21.63 -19.71
CA ILE A 210 -5.14 22.35 -19.03
C ILE A 210 -5.56 23.83 -18.86
N GLY A 211 -5.43 24.36 -17.65
CA GLY A 211 -5.84 25.73 -17.31
C GLY A 211 -7.35 25.91 -17.10
N ALA A 212 -8.14 24.84 -17.13
CA ALA A 212 -9.54 24.88 -16.71
C ALA A 212 -9.65 25.22 -15.21
N GLN A 213 -10.85 25.63 -14.78
CA GLN A 213 -11.13 25.95 -13.36
C GLN A 213 -10.85 24.77 -12.41
N GLN A 214 -10.88 23.55 -12.92
CA GLN A 214 -10.68 22.34 -12.11
C GLN A 214 -9.24 21.85 -12.20
N GLU A 215 -8.67 21.50 -11.05
CA GLU A 215 -7.27 21.09 -10.95
C GLU A 215 -7.03 19.63 -11.39
N TRP A 216 -8.03 18.75 -11.29
CA TRP A 216 -7.84 17.30 -11.48
C TRP A 216 -7.25 16.89 -12.84
N PRO A 217 -7.58 17.49 -14.00
CA PRO A 217 -6.98 17.08 -15.28
C PRO A 217 -5.48 17.38 -15.31
N SER A 218 -5.08 18.56 -14.84
CA SER A 218 -3.67 18.96 -14.77
C SER A 218 -2.89 18.10 -13.77
N VAL A 219 -3.47 17.80 -12.60
CA VAL A 219 -2.87 16.87 -11.63
C VAL A 219 -2.66 15.49 -12.26
N LEU A 220 -3.66 14.98 -12.99
CA LEU A 220 -3.59 13.68 -13.64
C LEU A 220 -2.55 13.64 -14.76
N LEU A 221 -2.44 14.70 -15.56
CA LEU A 221 -1.41 14.82 -16.60
C LEU A 221 -0.01 14.87 -16.00
N ILE A 222 0.19 15.58 -14.89
CA ILE A 222 1.48 15.58 -14.18
C ILE A 222 1.83 14.16 -13.70
N GLU A 223 0.86 13.42 -13.14
CA GLU A 223 1.07 12.01 -12.78
C GLU A 223 1.46 11.17 -14.01
N LEU A 224 0.77 11.34 -15.14
CA LEU A 224 1.04 10.59 -16.37
C LEU A 224 2.41 10.91 -16.97
N TYR A 225 2.79 12.18 -17.05
CA TYR A 225 4.09 12.59 -17.57
C TYR A 225 5.24 12.24 -16.64
N SER A 226 5.02 12.25 -15.32
CA SER A 226 6.01 11.77 -14.35
C SER A 226 6.37 10.32 -14.58
N LEU A 227 5.38 9.47 -14.90
CA LEU A 227 5.62 8.06 -15.21
C LEU A 227 6.37 7.84 -16.52
N GLN A 228 6.21 8.76 -17.47
CA GLN A 228 6.95 8.76 -18.73
C GLN A 228 8.34 9.38 -18.60
N ASN A 229 8.71 9.87 -17.41
CA ASN A 229 9.92 10.67 -17.15
C ASN A 229 10.04 11.92 -18.06
N ASP A 230 8.90 12.50 -18.46
CA ASP A 230 8.86 13.69 -19.31
C ASP A 230 8.82 14.96 -18.45
N SER A 231 9.99 15.35 -17.92
CA SER A 231 10.12 16.50 -17.02
C SER A 231 9.77 17.84 -17.69
N GLN A 232 9.88 17.93 -19.02
CA GLN A 232 9.62 19.16 -19.75
C GLN A 232 8.12 19.49 -19.75
N LYS A 233 7.27 18.52 -20.10
CA LYS A 233 5.81 18.73 -20.06
C LYS A 233 5.27 19.00 -18.66
N ILE A 234 5.87 18.40 -17.62
CA ILE A 234 5.51 18.70 -16.23
C ILE A 234 5.79 20.17 -15.94
N SER A 235 6.97 20.68 -16.35
CA SER A 235 7.34 22.07 -16.12
C SER A 235 6.39 23.06 -16.83
N ASP A 236 5.95 22.73 -18.05
CA ASP A 236 5.01 23.54 -18.82
C ASP A 236 3.63 23.66 -18.13
N ILE A 237 3.11 22.55 -17.59
CA ILE A 237 1.85 22.56 -16.82
C ILE A 237 2.00 23.40 -15.54
N LEU A 238 3.10 23.23 -14.81
CA LEU A 238 3.35 23.99 -13.57
C LEU A 238 3.55 25.49 -13.83
N TYR A 239 4.08 25.86 -14.99
CA TYR A 239 4.18 27.25 -15.41
C TYR A 239 2.81 27.85 -15.72
N THR A 240 1.92 27.04 -16.31
CA THR A 240 0.55 27.45 -16.65
C THR A 240 -0.34 27.59 -15.42
N THR A 241 -0.13 26.78 -14.38
CA THR A 241 -0.93 26.83 -13.15
C THR A 241 -0.03 26.69 -11.92
N THR A 242 0.50 27.83 -11.46
CA THR A 242 1.50 27.89 -10.38
C THR A 242 0.98 27.35 -9.03
N THR A 243 -0.33 27.46 -8.75
CA THR A 243 -0.98 26.95 -7.54
C THR A 243 -1.00 25.42 -7.45
N LEU A 244 -0.72 24.70 -8.54
CA LEU A 244 -0.65 23.24 -8.55
C LEU A 244 0.58 22.71 -7.82
N LYS A 245 1.67 23.50 -7.68
CA LYS A 245 2.86 23.07 -6.94
C LYS A 245 2.54 22.71 -5.49
N ASP A 246 1.60 23.44 -4.89
CA ASP A 246 1.15 23.22 -3.51
C ASP A 246 0.08 22.10 -3.42
N HIS A 247 -0.40 21.56 -4.54
CA HIS A 247 -1.38 20.48 -4.51
C HIS A 247 -0.72 19.23 -3.89
N PRO A 248 -1.28 18.63 -2.81
CA PRO A 248 -0.61 17.58 -2.06
C PRO A 248 -0.13 16.39 -2.92
N ARG A 249 -0.91 16.07 -3.95
CA ARG A 249 -0.57 15.02 -4.92
C ARG A 249 0.55 15.41 -5.87
N VAL A 250 0.55 16.65 -6.37
CA VAL A 250 1.58 17.15 -7.31
C VAL A 250 2.88 17.39 -6.56
N HIS A 251 2.82 18.05 -5.41
CA HIS A 251 3.96 18.19 -4.51
C HIS A 251 4.61 16.82 -4.23
N TRP A 252 3.79 15.79 -4.02
CA TRP A 252 4.29 14.44 -3.85
C TRP A 252 4.95 13.86 -5.12
N VAL A 253 4.32 13.97 -6.29
CA VAL A 253 4.90 13.50 -7.58
C VAL A 253 6.20 14.23 -7.92
N LEU A 254 6.30 15.52 -7.61
CA LEU A 254 7.51 16.30 -7.84
C LEU A 254 8.63 15.86 -6.91
N ASN A 255 8.32 15.68 -5.61
CA ASN A 255 9.29 15.16 -4.65
C ASN A 255 9.65 13.69 -4.94
N GLU A 256 8.73 12.91 -5.54
CA GLU A 256 9.01 11.57 -6.05
C GLU A 256 10.10 11.60 -7.12
N SER A 257 10.04 12.56 -8.06
CA SER A 257 11.02 12.69 -9.14
C SER A 257 12.42 13.18 -8.68
N GLN A 258 12.51 13.83 -7.51
CA GLN A 258 13.72 14.52 -7.04
C GLN A 258 14.38 13.95 -5.77
N LEU A 259 13.97 12.78 -5.28
CA LEU A 259 14.58 12.09 -4.12
C LEU A 259 16.09 11.75 -4.32
N GLU A 260 16.95 12.76 -4.32
CA GLU A 260 18.37 12.72 -4.01
C GLU A 260 18.56 12.91 -2.49
N GLY A 261 19.74 12.56 -1.97
CA GLY A 261 20.03 12.37 -0.55
C GLY A 261 19.55 13.47 0.42
N ASP A 262 19.48 14.74 -0.01
CA ASP A 262 19.07 15.87 0.84
C ASP A 262 17.54 15.98 1.03
N ASP A 263 16.72 15.47 0.09
CA ASP A 263 15.25 15.50 0.18
C ASP A 263 14.69 14.46 1.16
N TYR A 264 15.50 13.46 1.55
CA TYR A 264 15.13 12.43 2.53
C TYR A 264 14.88 13.02 3.92
N GLN A 265 15.77 13.88 4.39
CA GLN A 265 15.65 14.53 5.70
C GLN A 265 14.45 15.49 5.72
N TYR A 266 14.21 16.19 4.61
CA TYR A 266 13.03 17.05 4.45
C TYR A 266 11.73 16.26 4.51
N LEU A 267 11.61 15.16 3.75
CA LEU A 267 10.41 14.32 3.76
C LEU A 267 10.16 13.66 5.11
N LEU A 268 11.21 13.19 5.80
CA LEU A 268 11.11 12.70 7.17
C LEU A 268 10.62 13.79 8.12
N SER A 269 11.14 15.02 8.02
CA SER A 269 10.65 16.16 8.82
C SER A 269 9.18 16.52 8.52
N HIS A 270 8.73 16.29 7.28
CA HIS A 270 7.35 16.55 6.87
C HIS A 270 6.38 15.50 7.41
N TYR A 271 6.75 14.22 7.37
CA TYR A 271 5.89 13.12 7.83
C TYR A 271 5.99 12.84 9.33
N SER A 272 7.11 13.15 9.98
CA SER A 272 7.32 12.96 11.43
C SER A 272 6.55 13.93 12.33
N LYS A 273 6.04 15.04 11.78
CA LYS A 273 5.36 16.10 12.56
C LYS A 273 3.95 15.73 13.07
N VAL A 274 3.37 14.59 12.67
CA VAL A 274 2.01 14.19 13.07
C VAL A 274 1.94 12.68 13.34
N ASN A 275 2.05 12.30 14.61
CA ASN A 275 2.10 10.88 15.05
C ASN A 275 0.74 10.14 14.97
N ASP A 276 -0.37 10.83 14.67
CA ASP A 276 -1.73 10.28 14.74
C ASP A 276 -2.45 10.17 13.37
N ASP A 277 -1.79 10.52 12.27
CA ASP A 277 -2.34 10.31 10.91
C ASP A 277 -1.80 8.99 10.33
N HIS A 278 -2.70 8.00 10.23
CA HIS A 278 -2.39 6.67 9.69
C HIS A 278 -1.66 6.72 8.35
N GLU A 279 -2.06 7.60 7.42
CA GLU A 279 -1.34 7.69 6.15
C GLU A 279 0.10 8.15 6.35
N LYS A 280 0.29 9.26 7.06
CA LYS A 280 1.61 9.86 7.25
C LYS A 280 2.55 8.94 8.03
N SER A 281 2.05 8.20 9.02
CA SER A 281 2.85 7.22 9.76
C SER A 281 3.31 6.06 8.88
N VAL A 282 2.45 5.54 8.01
CA VAL A 282 2.85 4.49 7.04
C VAL A 282 3.85 5.05 6.03
N LYS A 283 3.63 6.29 5.57
CA LYS A 283 4.57 6.99 4.68
C LYS A 283 5.94 7.15 5.32
N ALA A 284 6.01 7.69 6.53
CA ALA A 284 7.24 7.85 7.29
C ALA A 284 7.98 6.51 7.46
N ALA A 285 7.28 5.45 7.85
CA ALA A 285 7.88 4.12 8.01
C ALA A 285 8.51 3.59 6.72
N LEU A 286 7.84 3.75 5.57
CA LEU A 286 8.37 3.29 4.29
C LEU A 286 9.55 4.15 3.82
N VAL A 287 9.59 5.44 4.18
CA VAL A 287 10.76 6.31 3.94
C VAL A 287 11.94 5.88 4.81
N HIS A 288 11.73 5.56 6.09
CA HIS A 288 12.77 4.96 6.94
C HIS A 288 13.30 3.66 6.35
N LEU A 289 12.41 2.83 5.79
CA LEU A 289 12.80 1.58 5.16
C LEU A 289 13.61 1.77 3.87
N LEU A 290 13.34 2.83 3.10
CA LEU A 290 14.17 3.23 1.95
C LEU A 290 15.59 3.63 2.40
N ALA A 291 15.72 4.29 3.54
CA ALA A 291 17.02 4.55 4.17
C ALA A 291 17.67 3.29 4.79
N LEU A 292 17.04 2.11 4.66
CA LEU A 292 17.42 0.85 5.32
C LEU A 292 17.51 0.96 6.85
N ASP A 293 16.82 1.94 7.44
CA ASP A 293 16.70 2.12 8.88
C ASP A 293 15.54 1.26 9.40
N TYR A 294 15.84 -0.02 9.62
CA TYR A 294 14.88 -0.99 10.15
C TYR A 294 14.37 -0.58 11.54
N ASP A 295 15.24 -0.01 12.38
CA ASP A 295 14.90 0.33 13.76
C ASP A 295 13.83 1.45 13.78
N ALA A 296 14.04 2.54 13.03
CA ALA A 296 13.05 3.62 12.92
C ALA A 296 11.75 3.18 12.21
N THR A 297 11.85 2.28 11.24
CA THR A 297 10.68 1.68 10.57
C THR A 297 9.81 0.89 11.56
N LEU A 298 10.43 0.03 12.37
CA LEU A 298 9.75 -0.79 13.37
C LEU A 298 9.12 0.08 14.47
N ASP A 299 9.80 1.13 14.92
CA ASP A 299 9.29 2.05 15.94
C ASP A 299 8.09 2.84 15.42
N SER A 300 8.16 3.35 14.19
CA SER A 300 7.08 4.11 13.54
C SER A 300 5.79 3.27 13.35
N LEU A 301 5.92 2.08 12.75
CA LEU A 301 4.79 1.17 12.57
C LEU A 301 4.29 0.59 13.90
N GLY A 302 5.20 0.30 14.82
CA GLY A 302 4.88 -0.19 16.16
C GLY A 302 4.07 0.82 16.95
N HIS A 303 4.45 2.11 16.90
CA HIS A 303 3.69 3.19 17.52
C HIS A 303 2.29 3.30 16.91
N LEU A 304 2.17 3.34 15.57
CA LEU A 304 0.90 3.41 14.85
C LEU A 304 -0.05 2.26 15.25
N ILE A 305 0.47 1.04 15.28
CA ILE A 305 -0.32 -0.14 15.64
C ILE A 305 -0.75 -0.10 17.11
N ARG A 306 0.14 0.33 18.03
CA ARG A 306 -0.19 0.44 19.46
C ARG A 306 -1.25 1.51 19.71
N SER A 307 -1.14 2.67 19.09
CA SER A 307 -2.13 3.76 19.22
C SER A 307 -3.48 3.39 18.61
N ASN A 308 -3.50 2.49 17.61
CA ASN A 308 -4.70 2.07 16.89
C ASN A 308 -5.17 0.64 17.17
N LYS A 309 -4.74 -0.03 18.26
CA LYS A 309 -5.10 -1.44 18.56
C LYS A 309 -6.62 -1.70 18.53
N THR A 310 -7.43 -0.74 18.96
CA THR A 310 -8.91 -0.86 19.02
C THR A 310 -9.61 -0.28 17.80
N ASN A 311 -8.86 0.15 16.78
CA ASN A 311 -9.40 0.76 15.57
C ASN A 311 -9.79 -0.35 14.57
N PRO A 312 -11.10 -0.58 14.32
CA PRO A 312 -11.53 -1.60 13.37
C PRO A 312 -11.19 -1.26 11.91
N LEU A 313 -10.83 -0.01 11.63
CA LEU A 313 -10.44 0.47 10.29
C LEU A 313 -8.94 0.31 10.02
N LEU A 314 -8.14 -0.04 11.04
CA LEU A 314 -6.71 -0.27 10.88
C LEU A 314 -6.47 -1.38 9.86
N ASP A 315 -5.60 -1.12 8.88
CA ASP A 315 -5.29 -2.12 7.88
C ASP A 315 -4.48 -3.25 8.51
N LYS A 316 -5.14 -4.39 8.75
CA LYS A 316 -4.54 -5.58 9.34
C LYS A 316 -3.30 -6.08 8.59
N ARG A 317 -3.15 -5.75 7.30
CA ARG A 317 -1.93 -6.07 6.52
C ARG A 317 -0.68 -5.42 7.11
N LEU A 318 -0.78 -4.20 7.66
CA LEU A 318 0.35 -3.50 8.30
C LEU A 318 0.87 -4.25 9.53
N LEU A 319 -0.04 -4.87 10.27
CA LEU A 319 0.29 -5.66 11.44
C LEU A 319 1.09 -6.92 11.07
N VAL A 320 0.66 -7.64 10.04
CA VAL A 320 1.39 -8.84 9.58
C VAL A 320 2.66 -8.46 8.82
N PHE A 321 2.70 -7.31 8.16
CA PHE A 321 3.92 -6.76 7.57
C PHE A 321 4.96 -6.41 8.64
N LEU A 322 4.55 -5.73 9.72
CA LEU A 322 5.43 -5.46 10.87
C LEU A 322 5.98 -6.77 11.47
N GLN A 323 5.15 -7.80 11.61
CA GLN A 323 5.60 -9.12 12.07
C GLN A 323 6.62 -9.76 11.14
N GLY A 324 6.44 -9.63 9.82
CA GLY A 324 7.39 -10.06 8.81
C GLY A 324 8.74 -9.35 8.95
N LEU A 325 8.74 -8.02 9.12
CA LEU A 325 9.96 -7.23 9.33
C LEU A 325 10.69 -7.62 10.62
N VAL A 326 9.97 -7.78 11.74
CA VAL A 326 10.56 -8.22 13.01
C VAL A 326 11.19 -9.61 12.87
N SER A 327 10.49 -10.55 12.22
CA SER A 327 11.00 -11.90 11.98
C SER A 327 12.24 -11.90 11.09
N LEU A 328 12.29 -11.01 10.11
CA LEU A 328 13.41 -10.84 9.21
C LEU A 328 14.63 -10.25 9.94
N SER A 329 14.46 -9.19 10.72
CA SER A 329 15.54 -8.62 11.54
C SER A 329 16.06 -9.62 12.58
N SER A 330 15.19 -10.36 13.27
CA SER A 330 15.64 -11.36 14.26
C SER A 330 16.41 -12.52 13.63
N THR A 331 15.99 -12.97 12.44
CA THR A 331 16.62 -14.10 11.73
C THR A 331 18.01 -13.75 11.21
N PHE A 332 18.16 -12.54 10.64
CA PHE A 332 19.35 -12.17 9.89
C PHE A 332 20.27 -11.17 10.60
N GLU A 333 19.79 -10.30 11.49
CA GLU A 333 20.65 -9.29 12.14
C GLU A 333 21.17 -9.72 13.53
N ASN A 334 20.77 -10.89 14.04
CA ASN A 334 21.14 -11.37 15.39
C ASN A 334 20.80 -10.37 16.53
N LYS A 335 19.98 -9.35 16.24
CA LYS A 335 19.51 -8.37 17.22
C LYS A 335 18.36 -9.02 18.01
N ASN A 336 18.61 -9.31 19.28
CA ASN A 336 17.57 -9.63 20.27
C ASN A 336 16.73 -8.39 20.60
N LYS A 337 16.20 -7.66 19.60
CA LYS A 337 15.13 -6.70 19.87
C LYS A 337 13.84 -7.48 20.07
N VAL A 338 13.64 -7.88 21.31
CA VAL A 338 12.36 -8.31 21.87
C VAL A 338 11.41 -7.11 21.83
N LEU A 339 10.94 -6.71 20.65
CA LEU A 339 9.66 -6.03 20.57
C LEU A 339 8.66 -7.06 21.03
N GLU A 340 8.28 -7.01 22.32
CA GLU A 340 7.40 -7.93 23.05
C GLU A 340 6.55 -8.81 22.11
N VAL A 341 7.18 -9.90 21.68
CA VAL A 341 6.66 -10.84 20.68
C VAL A 341 5.37 -11.52 21.19
N ASN A 342 5.10 -11.38 22.49
CA ASN A 342 3.94 -11.91 23.20
C ASN A 342 2.60 -11.29 22.78
N ASP A 343 2.58 -10.05 22.28
CA ASP A 343 1.35 -9.43 21.76
C ASP A 343 1.11 -9.75 20.27
N LEU A 344 2.19 -9.97 19.50
CA LEU A 344 2.13 -10.20 18.05
C LEU A 344 1.91 -11.67 17.68
N ASN A 345 2.37 -12.63 18.51
CA ASN A 345 2.16 -14.06 18.28
C ASN A 345 0.72 -14.54 18.49
N LYS A 346 -0.19 -13.71 19.04
CA LYS A 346 -1.57 -14.10 19.37
C LYS A 346 -2.57 -13.98 18.22
N ILE A 347 -2.13 -13.53 17.05
CA ILE A 347 -3.03 -13.30 15.92
C ILE A 347 -3.13 -14.59 15.11
N ALA A 348 -4.28 -15.25 15.27
CA ALA A 348 -4.61 -16.45 14.53
C ALA A 348 -4.52 -16.22 13.01
N PRO A 349 -4.14 -17.25 12.23
CA PRO A 349 -4.15 -17.16 10.78
C PRO A 349 -5.52 -16.70 10.28
N SER A 350 -5.53 -15.55 9.62
CA SER A 350 -6.74 -15.00 9.00
C SER A 350 -7.18 -15.89 7.83
N LYS A 351 -8.49 -16.10 7.67
CA LYS A 351 -9.07 -16.83 6.54
C LYS A 351 -8.96 -16.07 5.21
N GLU A 352 -8.60 -14.78 5.24
CA GLU A 352 -8.46 -13.96 4.04
C GLU A 352 -7.18 -14.34 3.28
N SER A 353 -7.33 -14.62 1.99
CA SER A 353 -6.26 -15.10 1.09
C SER A 353 -5.02 -14.20 1.06
N GLN A 354 -5.18 -12.89 1.25
CA GLN A 354 -4.08 -11.93 1.31
C GLN A 354 -3.23 -12.11 2.57
N HIS A 355 -3.86 -12.28 3.73
CA HIS A 355 -3.17 -12.48 5.01
C HIS A 355 -2.42 -13.81 5.07
N GLN A 356 -2.96 -14.86 4.44
CA GLN A 356 -2.32 -16.18 4.37
C GLN A 356 -0.90 -16.13 3.78
N ARG A 357 -0.64 -15.20 2.85
CA ARG A 357 0.68 -15.03 2.22
C ARG A 357 1.71 -14.50 3.21
N TYR A 358 1.34 -13.51 4.00
CA TYR A 358 2.21 -13.00 5.07
C TYR A 358 2.47 -14.07 6.13
N PHE A 359 1.45 -14.84 6.52
CA PHE A 359 1.64 -15.96 7.46
C PHE A 359 2.55 -17.04 6.91
N LEU A 360 2.45 -17.36 5.61
CA LEU A 360 3.35 -18.28 4.94
C LEU A 360 4.80 -17.76 4.95
N PHE A 361 5.01 -16.47 4.68
CA PHE A 361 6.33 -15.84 4.76
C PHE A 361 6.90 -15.89 6.18
N VAL A 362 6.11 -15.50 7.19
CA VAL A 362 6.51 -15.57 8.61
C VAL A 362 6.81 -17.01 9.03
N TYR A 363 6.03 -17.99 8.55
CA TYR A 363 6.29 -19.41 8.78
C TYR A 363 7.64 -19.84 8.19
N ILE A 364 7.94 -19.44 6.95
CA ILE A 364 9.24 -19.73 6.31
C ILE A 364 10.39 -19.14 7.13
N LEU A 365 10.26 -17.89 7.61
CA LEU A 365 11.28 -17.24 8.45
C LEU A 365 11.41 -17.89 9.84
N LYS A 366 10.31 -18.23 10.52
CA LYS A 366 10.35 -18.90 11.83
C LYS A 366 11.00 -20.28 11.78
N HIS A 367 10.88 -20.96 10.65
CA HIS A 367 11.52 -22.25 10.39
C HIS A 367 12.81 -22.11 9.56
N TYR A 368 13.38 -20.90 9.52
CA TYR A 368 14.72 -20.70 8.96
C TYR A 368 15.73 -21.40 9.85
N ASP A 369 16.33 -22.46 9.34
CA ASP A 369 17.47 -23.12 9.96
C ASP A 369 18.74 -22.75 9.17
N ARG A 370 19.71 -22.13 9.86
CA ARG A 370 21.04 -21.84 9.31
C ARG A 370 21.73 -23.12 8.80
N LYS A 371 21.37 -24.29 9.34
CA LYS A 371 21.91 -25.60 8.95
C LYS A 371 21.31 -26.17 7.66
N SER A 372 20.14 -25.70 7.23
CA SER A 372 19.42 -26.22 6.04
C SER A 372 19.03 -25.10 5.07
N LEU A 373 20.01 -24.25 4.72
CA LEU A 373 19.85 -23.11 3.80
C LEU A 373 19.14 -23.51 2.48
N PHE A 374 19.41 -24.72 1.96
CA PHE A 374 18.79 -25.27 0.76
C PHE A 374 17.27 -25.44 0.87
N LEU A 375 16.79 -26.08 1.94
CA LEU A 375 15.36 -26.33 2.13
C LEU A 375 14.59 -25.01 2.30
N THR A 376 15.24 -24.02 2.90
CA THR A 376 14.67 -22.68 3.06
C THR A 376 14.65 -21.89 1.77
N GLY A 377 15.71 -21.98 0.94
CA GLY A 377 15.73 -21.41 -0.41
C GLY A 377 14.60 -21.94 -1.30
N GLN A 378 14.36 -23.26 -1.29
CA GLN A 378 13.24 -23.88 -2.01
C GLN A 378 11.86 -23.40 -1.51
N ARG A 379 11.72 -23.17 -0.20
CA ARG A 379 10.48 -22.62 0.37
C ARG A 379 10.25 -21.18 -0.06
N ILE A 380 11.31 -20.37 -0.11
CA ILE A 380 11.26 -19.00 -0.62
C ILE A 380 10.92 -19.00 -2.10
N ASP A 381 11.42 -19.95 -2.89
CA ASP A 381 11.04 -20.12 -4.30
C ASP A 381 9.56 -20.47 -4.49
N ALA A 382 9.05 -21.42 -3.71
CA ALA A 382 7.62 -21.73 -3.74
C ALA A 382 6.73 -20.54 -3.31
N PHE A 383 7.27 -19.64 -2.49
CA PHE A 383 6.61 -18.40 -2.09
C PHE A 383 6.73 -17.30 -3.15
N PHE A 384 7.85 -17.25 -3.88
CA PHE A 384 8.20 -16.22 -4.86
C PHE A 384 7.12 -16.06 -5.94
N ASP A 385 6.73 -17.16 -6.58
CA ASP A 385 5.71 -17.13 -7.64
C ASP A 385 4.33 -16.75 -7.09
N LYS A 386 4.01 -17.17 -5.85
CA LYS A 386 2.76 -16.82 -5.17
C LYS A 386 2.70 -15.34 -4.81
N ALA A 387 3.82 -14.75 -4.41
CA ALA A 387 3.95 -13.33 -4.08
C ALA A 387 3.87 -12.45 -5.33
N LEU A 388 4.42 -12.90 -6.45
CA LEU A 388 4.31 -12.20 -7.74
C LEU A 388 2.87 -12.18 -8.25
N TYR A 389 2.17 -13.32 -8.21
CA TYR A 389 0.76 -13.38 -8.57
C TYR A 389 -0.13 -12.53 -7.65
N ALA A 390 0.31 -12.32 -6.40
CA ALA A 390 -0.43 -11.55 -5.41
C ALA A 390 -0.52 -10.06 -5.74
N LYS A 391 0.52 -9.50 -6.36
CA LYS A 391 0.71 -8.06 -6.59
C LYS A 391 0.55 -7.20 -5.32
N ASP A 392 0.88 -7.75 -4.15
CA ASP A 392 0.83 -6.98 -2.88
C ASP A 392 2.18 -6.35 -2.60
N ASN A 393 2.21 -5.02 -2.56
CA ASN A 393 3.42 -4.23 -2.46
C ASN A 393 4.20 -4.49 -1.16
N LEU A 394 3.52 -4.65 -0.03
CA LEU A 394 4.15 -4.93 1.27
C LEU A 394 4.76 -6.34 1.30
N VAL A 395 4.10 -7.33 0.68
CA VAL A 395 4.66 -8.68 0.53
C VAL A 395 5.91 -8.66 -0.34
N LEU A 396 5.88 -7.91 -1.43
CA LEU A 396 7.01 -7.77 -2.35
C LEU A 396 8.21 -7.09 -1.68
N ILE A 397 8.00 -6.09 -0.82
CA ILE A 397 9.05 -5.49 0.03
C ILE A 397 9.69 -6.56 0.92
N LEU A 398 8.88 -7.31 1.69
CA LEU A 398 9.40 -8.35 2.59
C LEU A 398 10.23 -9.40 1.85
N LEU A 399 9.73 -9.85 0.70
CA LEU A 399 10.42 -10.83 -0.12
C LEU A 399 11.71 -10.27 -0.73
N ALA A 400 11.71 -9.02 -1.18
CA ALA A 400 12.90 -8.35 -1.70
C ALA A 400 13.98 -8.18 -0.63
N LEU A 401 13.61 -7.76 0.58
CA LEU A 401 14.53 -7.67 1.71
C LEU A 401 15.11 -9.05 2.07
N ALA A 402 14.29 -10.10 2.08
CA ALA A 402 14.76 -11.46 2.33
C ALA A 402 15.72 -11.95 1.22
N CYS A 403 15.37 -11.73 -0.05
CA CYS A 403 16.23 -12.06 -1.18
C CYS A 403 17.56 -11.33 -1.10
N TYR A 404 17.56 -10.04 -0.74
CA TYR A 404 18.77 -9.26 -0.54
C TYR A 404 19.63 -9.82 0.60
N GLN A 405 19.04 -10.14 1.75
CA GLN A 405 19.77 -10.68 2.91
C GLN A 405 20.31 -12.10 2.69
N LEU A 406 19.67 -12.88 1.82
CA LEU A 406 20.08 -14.21 1.38
C LEU A 406 20.97 -14.20 0.13
N GLY A 407 21.18 -13.04 -0.49
CA GLY A 407 21.90 -12.84 -1.76
C GLY A 407 21.31 -13.54 -2.97
N LEU A 408 19.99 -13.68 -3.01
CA LEU A 408 19.22 -14.16 -4.15
C LEU A 408 19.04 -13.03 -5.19
N TYR A 409 20.15 -12.55 -5.76
CA TYR A 409 20.15 -11.30 -6.54
C TYR A 409 19.43 -11.40 -7.89
N SER A 410 19.47 -12.54 -8.58
CA SER A 410 18.65 -12.74 -9.80
C SER A 410 17.16 -12.71 -9.52
N LYS A 411 16.75 -13.26 -8.37
CA LYS A 411 15.35 -13.24 -7.93
C LYS A 411 14.94 -11.83 -7.54
N LEU A 412 15.82 -11.08 -6.87
CA LEU A 412 15.61 -9.67 -6.59
C LEU A 412 15.48 -8.84 -7.88
N GLN A 413 16.32 -9.11 -8.88
CA GLN A 413 16.26 -8.46 -10.19
C GLN A 413 14.96 -8.84 -10.93
N LYS A 414 14.54 -10.10 -10.86
CA LYS A 414 13.26 -10.57 -11.41
C LYS A 414 12.06 -9.92 -10.70
N LEU A 415 12.12 -9.75 -9.37
CA LEU A 415 11.09 -9.00 -8.63
C LEU A 415 11.02 -7.56 -9.10
N TYR A 416 12.16 -6.90 -9.26
CA TYR A 416 12.22 -5.52 -9.75
C TYR A 416 11.65 -5.41 -11.18
N GLN A 417 12.06 -6.27 -12.10
CA GLN A 417 11.55 -6.29 -13.48
C GLN A 417 10.06 -6.58 -13.56
N GLN A 418 9.56 -7.58 -12.82
CA GLN A 418 8.14 -7.91 -12.83
C GLN A 418 7.30 -6.88 -12.09
N ARG A 419 7.84 -6.21 -11.07
CA ARG A 419 7.20 -5.06 -10.43
C ARG A 419 6.95 -3.93 -11.43
N MET A 420 7.91 -3.64 -12.29
CA MET A 420 7.75 -2.62 -13.34
C MET A 420 6.60 -2.93 -14.31
N SER A 421 6.19 -4.21 -14.44
CA SER A 421 5.02 -4.60 -15.24
C SER A 421 3.66 -4.40 -14.55
N PHE A 422 3.66 -4.12 -13.24
CA PHE A 422 2.47 -3.94 -12.42
C PHE A 422 2.49 -2.56 -11.75
N ILE A 423 2.24 -1.51 -12.52
CA ILE A 423 2.22 -0.16 -11.98
C ILE A 423 0.84 0.12 -11.36
N GLU A 424 0.56 -0.44 -10.18
CA GLU A 424 -0.46 0.16 -9.32
C GLU A 424 0.10 1.48 -8.78
N LYS A 425 -0.50 2.63 -9.10
CA LYS A 425 0.09 3.97 -8.86
C LYS A 425 -0.32 4.57 -7.51
N ASP A 426 -0.17 3.79 -6.46
CA ASP A 426 -0.30 4.27 -5.10
C ASP A 426 1.08 4.61 -4.50
N TYR A 427 1.06 5.35 -3.39
CA TYR A 427 2.28 5.78 -2.69
C TYR A 427 3.20 4.60 -2.36
N LEU A 428 2.59 3.51 -1.90
CA LEU A 428 3.28 2.31 -1.47
C LEU A 428 3.98 1.64 -2.65
N ALA A 429 3.40 1.69 -3.85
CA ALA A 429 3.95 1.06 -5.01
C ALA A 429 5.27 1.67 -5.47
N ILE A 430 5.30 2.99 -5.48
CA ILE A 430 6.43 3.81 -5.88
C ILE A 430 7.59 3.66 -4.91
N LEU A 431 7.33 3.78 -3.61
CA LEU A 431 8.37 3.54 -2.62
C LEU A 431 8.92 2.12 -2.69
N THR A 432 8.06 1.14 -2.91
CA THR A 432 8.58 -0.21 -3.10
C THR A 432 9.47 -0.30 -4.34
N SER A 433 9.12 0.34 -5.46
CA SER A 433 9.97 0.33 -6.66
C SER A 433 11.36 0.91 -6.36
N LYS A 434 11.41 2.01 -5.61
CA LYS A 434 12.68 2.60 -5.15
C LYS A 434 13.44 1.68 -4.20
N ILE A 435 12.76 1.08 -3.22
CA ILE A 435 13.38 0.12 -2.30
C ILE A 435 13.97 -1.05 -3.10
N LEU A 436 13.20 -1.68 -4.00
CA LEU A 436 13.70 -2.77 -4.83
C LEU A 436 14.86 -2.32 -5.73
N GLY A 437 14.75 -1.15 -6.37
CA GLY A 437 15.81 -0.58 -7.21
C GLY A 437 17.11 -0.34 -6.43
N GLN A 438 17.02 0.24 -5.24
CA GLN A 438 18.16 0.46 -4.35
C GLN A 438 18.77 -0.87 -3.88
N LEU A 439 17.95 -1.86 -3.50
CA LEU A 439 18.43 -3.19 -3.15
C LEU A 439 19.12 -3.88 -4.34
N VAL A 440 18.63 -3.69 -5.58
CA VAL A 440 19.28 -4.20 -6.80
C VAL A 440 20.60 -3.46 -7.06
N GLN A 441 20.66 -2.14 -6.88
CA GLN A 441 21.90 -1.38 -7.04
C GLN A 441 22.97 -1.76 -6.00
N MET A 442 22.53 -2.04 -4.77
CA MET A 442 23.40 -2.52 -3.70
C MET A 442 23.75 -4.00 -3.82
N SER A 443 23.04 -4.76 -4.66
CA SER A 443 23.31 -6.18 -4.86
C SER A 443 24.54 -6.42 -5.72
N ASP A 444 25.36 -7.38 -5.31
CA ASP A 444 26.49 -7.85 -6.12
C ASP A 444 25.98 -8.63 -7.34
N LYS A 445 26.75 -8.66 -8.43
CA LYS A 445 26.34 -9.35 -9.69
C LYS A 445 26.30 -10.87 -9.56
N ARG A 446 26.72 -11.45 -8.42
CA ARG A 446 27.00 -12.87 -8.25
C ARG A 446 26.12 -13.47 -7.16
N GLU A 447 25.32 -14.49 -7.49
CA GLU A 447 24.32 -15.09 -6.59
C GLU A 447 24.92 -15.89 -5.42
N LEU A 448 24.30 -15.83 -4.24
CA LEU A 448 24.68 -16.60 -3.04
C LEU A 448 24.13 -18.04 -3.01
N TYR A 449 23.22 -18.38 -3.92
CA TYR A 449 22.45 -19.63 -3.89
C TYR A 449 22.49 -20.32 -5.25
N TYR A 450 22.64 -21.63 -5.22
CA TYR A 450 22.96 -22.44 -6.40
C TYR A 450 22.17 -23.75 -6.39
N ASP A 451 21.74 -24.23 -7.57
CA ASP A 451 21.08 -25.51 -7.71
C ASP A 451 22.13 -26.63 -7.60
N THR A 452 22.24 -27.22 -6.42
CA THR A 452 23.18 -28.31 -6.08
C THR A 452 23.12 -29.55 -6.99
N ASN A 453 22.20 -29.59 -7.95
CA ASN A 453 22.13 -30.65 -8.95
C ASN A 453 23.02 -30.45 -10.17
N ARG A 454 23.49 -29.22 -10.43
CA ARG A 454 24.31 -28.87 -11.62
C ARG A 454 25.76 -28.64 -11.20
N ASP A 455 26.71 -29.29 -11.88
CA ASP A 455 28.14 -29.18 -11.55
C ASP A 455 28.70 -27.77 -11.86
N ASP A 456 28.10 -27.05 -12.82
CA ASP A 456 28.45 -25.66 -13.17
C ASP A 456 28.25 -24.69 -12.00
N ASP A 457 27.26 -24.96 -11.15
CA ASP A 457 26.88 -24.13 -10.01
C ASP A 457 27.86 -24.29 -8.82
N LEU A 458 28.48 -25.47 -8.67
CA LEU A 458 29.58 -25.73 -7.72
C LEU A 458 30.84 -24.95 -8.10
N SER A 459 31.18 -24.91 -9.38
CA SER A 459 32.31 -24.14 -9.91
C SER A 459 32.10 -22.63 -9.76
N ALA A 460 30.86 -22.16 -9.90
CA ALA A 460 30.50 -20.75 -9.65
C ALA A 460 30.60 -20.38 -8.15
N LEU A 461 30.12 -21.24 -7.24
CA LEU A 461 30.32 -21.10 -5.79
C LEU A 461 31.80 -20.99 -5.41
N VAL A 462 32.61 -21.87 -5.98
CA VAL A 462 34.06 -21.87 -5.81
C VAL A 462 34.69 -20.57 -6.31
N SER A 463 34.33 -20.11 -7.52
CA SER A 463 34.82 -18.85 -8.08
C SER A 463 34.41 -17.61 -7.29
N MET A 464 33.33 -17.68 -6.51
CA MET A 464 32.82 -16.54 -5.72
C MET A 464 33.52 -16.38 -4.38
N THR A 465 33.97 -17.48 -3.75
CA THR A 465 34.83 -17.40 -2.56
C THR A 465 36.13 -16.62 -2.82
N HIS A 466 36.54 -16.53 -4.09
CA HIS A 466 37.67 -15.72 -4.54
C HIS A 466 37.37 -14.21 -4.70
N SER A 467 36.13 -13.81 -4.98
CA SER A 467 35.80 -12.42 -5.31
C SER A 467 35.20 -11.61 -4.15
N SER A 468 34.63 -12.27 -3.14
CA SER A 468 34.11 -11.60 -1.94
C SER A 468 34.75 -12.16 -0.67
N PRO A 469 36.07 -11.96 -0.48
CA PRO A 469 36.82 -12.50 0.65
C PRO A 469 36.48 -11.83 1.99
N LEU A 470 35.38 -11.07 2.09
CA LEU A 470 35.01 -10.31 3.29
C LEU A 470 33.62 -10.67 3.85
N ASN A 471 32.90 -11.64 3.26
CA ASN A 471 31.54 -11.91 3.67
C ASN A 471 31.39 -13.31 4.29
N THR A 472 31.37 -13.33 5.62
CA THR A 472 31.23 -14.51 6.48
C THR A 472 30.05 -15.41 6.07
N ARG A 473 28.93 -14.84 5.61
CA ARG A 473 27.75 -15.62 5.20
C ARG A 473 27.98 -16.45 3.93
N TYR A 474 28.83 -15.97 3.01
CA TYR A 474 29.19 -16.71 1.79
C TYR A 474 29.97 -17.97 2.15
N HIS A 475 30.95 -17.83 3.04
CA HIS A 475 31.79 -18.96 3.45
C HIS A 475 31.01 -19.98 4.31
N GLU A 476 30.13 -19.53 5.21
CA GLU A 476 29.25 -20.44 5.97
C GLU A 476 28.27 -21.20 5.06
N GLY A 477 27.65 -20.51 4.11
CA GLY A 477 26.74 -21.12 3.13
C GLY A 477 27.44 -22.14 2.23
N PHE A 478 28.64 -21.81 1.75
CA PHE A 478 29.49 -22.71 0.95
C PHE A 478 29.82 -24.01 1.72
N ILE A 479 30.27 -23.90 2.97
CA ILE A 479 30.61 -25.08 3.80
C ILE A 479 29.38 -25.93 4.08
N SER A 480 28.25 -25.31 4.44
CA SER A 480 26.99 -26.02 4.71
C SER A 480 26.49 -26.78 3.47
N GLN A 481 26.50 -26.14 2.30
CA GLN A 481 26.04 -26.75 1.05
C GLN A 481 26.96 -27.89 0.60
N LEU A 482 28.29 -27.73 0.72
CA LEU A 482 29.24 -28.81 0.43
C LEU A 482 29.08 -29.98 1.39
N SER A 483 28.82 -29.73 2.67
CA SER A 483 28.53 -30.80 3.65
C SER A 483 27.35 -31.67 3.19
N ASP A 484 26.28 -31.04 2.70
CA ASP A 484 25.09 -31.75 2.22
C ASP A 484 25.33 -32.48 0.88
N ILE A 485 26.10 -31.90 -0.04
CA ILE A 485 26.47 -32.53 -1.32
C ILE A 485 27.33 -33.77 -1.07
N VAL A 486 28.34 -33.67 -0.20
CA VAL A 486 29.24 -34.77 0.16
C VAL A 486 28.50 -35.90 0.87
N LYS A 487 27.49 -35.59 1.68
CA LYS A 487 26.59 -36.60 2.27
C LYS A 487 25.71 -37.32 1.24
N ARG A 488 25.35 -36.65 0.13
CA ARG A 488 24.40 -37.18 -0.87
C ARG A 488 25.06 -37.81 -2.10
N ARG A 489 26.28 -37.41 -2.48
CA ARG A 489 26.99 -37.88 -3.69
C ARG A 489 28.39 -38.42 -3.33
N LYS A 490 28.84 -39.51 -3.97
CA LYS A 490 30.26 -39.87 -4.03
C LYS A 490 30.99 -38.91 -4.97
N VAL A 491 31.32 -37.72 -4.49
CA VAL A 491 32.02 -36.70 -5.28
C VAL A 491 33.46 -37.18 -5.56
N LYS A 492 33.81 -37.43 -6.83
CA LYS A 492 35.22 -37.66 -7.23
C LYS A 492 35.89 -36.28 -7.35
N ARG A 493 36.87 -36.02 -6.48
CA ARG A 493 37.57 -34.73 -6.32
C ARG A 493 38.11 -34.11 -7.62
N THR A 494 37.98 -32.78 -7.71
CA THR A 494 38.99 -31.88 -8.29
C THR A 494 39.73 -31.23 -7.11
N LYS A 495 41.09 -31.28 -7.09
CA LYS A 495 41.95 -30.74 -6.02
C LYS A 495 41.65 -29.27 -5.64
N GLU A 496 41.10 -28.51 -6.59
CA GLU A 496 40.72 -27.11 -6.43
C GLU A 496 39.67 -26.93 -5.33
N ILE A 497 38.57 -27.70 -5.32
CA ILE A 497 37.48 -27.55 -4.34
C ILE A 497 37.99 -27.62 -2.90
N ILE A 498 38.95 -28.50 -2.61
CA ILE A 498 39.53 -28.68 -1.28
C ILE A 498 40.37 -27.48 -0.86
N SER A 499 41.20 -26.98 -1.78
CA SER A 499 41.99 -25.76 -1.55
C SER A 499 41.09 -24.57 -1.23
N HIS A 500 39.89 -24.50 -1.81
CA HIS A 500 38.92 -23.42 -1.56
C HIS A 500 38.17 -23.57 -0.23
N ILE A 501 37.86 -24.80 0.18
CA ILE A 501 37.31 -25.08 1.52
C ILE A 501 38.32 -24.66 2.60
N GLU A 502 39.59 -25.02 2.45
CA GLU A 502 40.65 -24.65 3.38
C GLU A 502 40.82 -23.14 3.50
N SER A 503 40.82 -22.43 2.36
CA SER A 503 40.89 -20.96 2.33
C SER A 503 39.66 -20.28 2.97
N SER A 504 38.46 -20.80 2.72
CA SER A 504 37.22 -20.27 3.30
C SER A 504 37.18 -20.43 4.83
N ILE A 505 37.69 -21.55 5.33
CA ILE A 505 37.75 -21.83 6.77
C ILE A 505 38.79 -20.96 7.46
N ALA A 506 39.95 -20.75 6.85
CA ALA A 506 40.95 -19.83 7.39
C ALA A 506 40.37 -18.42 7.56
N PHE A 507 39.64 -17.92 6.55
CA PHE A 507 38.95 -16.63 6.64
C PHE A 507 37.88 -16.61 7.75
N LEU A 508 37.01 -17.62 7.82
CA LEU A 508 35.98 -17.69 8.86
C LEU A 508 36.58 -17.78 10.26
N LYS A 509 37.71 -18.48 10.41
CA LYS A 509 38.46 -18.58 11.66
C LYS A 509 38.94 -17.20 12.09
N ASP A 510 39.62 -16.46 11.21
CA ASP A 510 40.13 -15.11 11.51
C ASP A 510 38.97 -14.14 11.81
N SER A 511 37.89 -14.21 11.04
CA SER A 511 36.68 -13.40 11.24
C SER A 511 36.00 -13.68 12.58
N TYR A 512 35.80 -14.95 12.95
CA TYR A 512 35.16 -15.32 14.22
C TYR A 512 36.04 -15.16 15.44
N GLU A 513 37.36 -15.32 15.31
CA GLU A 513 38.29 -14.97 16.38
C GLU A 513 38.27 -13.46 16.65
N SER A 514 38.18 -12.63 15.61
CA SER A 514 38.04 -11.17 15.77
C SER A 514 36.71 -10.75 16.43
N LEU A 515 35.65 -11.54 16.24
CA LEU A 515 34.30 -11.31 16.78
C LEU A 515 34.02 -12.04 18.11
N GLY A 516 34.96 -12.86 18.60
CA GLY A 516 34.80 -13.62 19.84
C GLY A 516 33.80 -14.79 19.77
N LEU A 517 33.43 -15.26 18.57
CA LEU A 517 32.41 -16.29 18.32
C LEU A 517 33.00 -17.71 18.33
N THR A 518 33.55 -18.14 19.47
CA THR A 518 34.31 -19.41 19.60
C THR A 518 33.46 -20.67 19.42
N SER A 519 32.17 -20.64 19.76
CA SER A 519 31.25 -21.77 19.58
C SER A 519 30.96 -22.09 18.11
N ASP A 520 30.78 -21.05 17.30
CA ASP A 520 30.49 -21.19 15.86
C ASP A 520 31.72 -21.68 15.10
N LEU A 521 32.92 -21.27 15.53
CA LEU A 521 34.19 -21.74 15.01
C LEU A 521 34.43 -23.23 15.30
N MET A 522 34.10 -23.72 16.50
CA MET A 522 34.16 -25.16 16.82
C MET A 522 33.19 -25.99 15.97
N ARG A 523 31.99 -25.48 15.72
CA ARG A 523 30.99 -26.13 14.84
C ARG A 523 31.51 -26.26 13.41
N LEU A 524 31.97 -25.16 12.82
CA LEU A 524 32.48 -25.15 11.44
C LEU A 524 33.67 -26.10 11.27
N ARG A 525 34.56 -26.16 12.27
CA ARG A 525 35.68 -27.10 12.28
C ARG A 525 35.21 -28.56 12.27
N SER A 526 34.15 -28.89 13.00
CA SER A 526 33.55 -30.22 12.99
C SER A 526 32.92 -30.57 11.63
N GLU A 527 32.15 -29.65 11.04
CA GLU A 527 31.54 -29.83 9.71
C GLU A 527 32.62 -30.02 8.62
N TYR A 528 33.74 -29.31 8.73
CA TYR A 528 34.89 -29.47 7.84
C TYR A 528 35.57 -30.82 7.96
N GLU A 529 35.89 -31.28 9.18
CA GLU A 529 36.54 -32.59 9.35
C GLU A 529 35.65 -33.71 8.79
N LEU A 530 34.33 -33.58 8.94
CA LEU A 530 33.36 -34.48 8.31
C LEU A 530 33.42 -34.43 6.76
N ILE A 531 33.53 -33.25 6.16
CA ILE A 531 33.70 -33.11 4.71
C ILE A 531 35.02 -33.75 4.26
N LYS A 532 36.11 -33.51 5.00
CA LYS A 532 37.47 -34.00 4.70
C LYS A 532 37.59 -35.52 4.79
N ILE A 533 36.90 -36.16 5.73
CA ILE A 533 36.89 -37.63 5.89
C ILE A 533 36.13 -38.31 4.74
N ASN A 534 35.07 -37.67 4.23
CA ASN A 534 34.20 -38.26 3.20
C ASN A 534 34.68 -38.01 1.76
N LEU A 535 35.45 -36.95 1.52
CA LEU A 535 36.13 -36.64 0.24
C LEU A 535 37.44 -37.40 0.11
#